data_AF-A0A1H8A181-F1
#
_entry.id   AF-A0A1H8A181-F1
#
_cell.length_a   1.000
_cell.length_b   1.000
_cell.length_c   1.000
_cell.angle_alpha   90.00
_cell.angle_beta   90.00
_cell.angle_gamma   90.00
#
_symmetry.space_group_name_H-M   'P 1'
#
loop_
_entity.id
_entity.type
_entity.pdbx_description
1 polymer ?
#
loop_
_entity_poly.entity_id
_entity_poly.type
_entity_poly.pdbx_seq_one_letter_code
_entity_poly.pdbx_strand_id
1 'polypeptide(L)'
;MVPAPPRALAALALCALLFVSGCTAYSRAVREGDEKTSQRKWTEAEAAYQRALAADPGSSEVTVKLRAMRKGWSQEVFEEAERAHASGNLPLAQSHLVRALELDPENEPARKLLTQTLEARVAVAQKALQEDRLQEARAEFDAVLAVSPEHPVARKGVDAVQVAWAKRWFKTAQQLEEDGKLGNALLAYLRADQERVGATAARERAEGVRQRLRDEVAYLVVTPQVVDKAESPDVAQRLAGGRLAAMLPKQVPIRVVTEVPESRVGVKLDVVLERVLPLKAVEQSQRSHRYLAGNRSVPNPRRKQFEEKLLQTERTLEEIERKQTGVLREYLRHQAELSTLRQATERCRDRERQVCLEVIRECGKAASELDKPGQVPDECNPAECARGGCRQEESLLTQSATAVKALEVGLQVALEKSESQRREVQRGRDTVFREPITVEEPMYSDFVFDVELHRLTVKATVTSVLRDLTAPQAVQAPVTQDYDVVHEDLAHKGYDRYGVLADPVQLRDELELRVEVGDKAMEDLSKRVRERFDVYRQKRVEDARRGMVRPGAEDVVETAVRVLLLTADAPPADILQPMAQARGLKQPEALFGK
;
A
#
# COMPACT_ATOMS: atom_id res chain seq x y z
N MET A 1 -62.04 1.35 -33.81
CA MET A 1 -61.92 1.33 -32.33
C MET A 1 -62.51 0.03 -31.84
N VAL A 2 -61.66 -0.94 -31.50
CA VAL A 2 -62.08 -2.23 -30.94
C VAL A 2 -61.43 -2.33 -29.55
N PRO A 3 -62.21 -2.49 -28.48
CA PRO A 3 -61.68 -2.45 -27.12
C PRO A 3 -60.91 -3.73 -26.81
N ALA A 4 -59.78 -3.55 -26.12
CA ALA A 4 -58.97 -4.63 -25.59
C ALA A 4 -59.76 -5.43 -24.52
N PRO A 5 -59.69 -6.77 -24.53
CA PRO A 5 -60.26 -7.56 -23.45
C PRO A 5 -59.45 -7.37 -22.15
N PRO A 6 -60.09 -7.51 -20.98
CA PRO A 6 -59.48 -7.20 -19.70
C PRO A 6 -58.36 -8.20 -19.37
N ARG A 7 -57.15 -7.66 -19.10
CA ARG A 7 -55.95 -8.41 -18.66
C ARG A 7 -56.18 -9.30 -17.41
N ALA A 8 -57.28 -9.10 -16.68
CA ALA A 8 -57.67 -9.90 -15.53
C ALA A 8 -58.16 -11.32 -15.87
N LEU A 9 -58.77 -11.55 -17.05
CA LEU A 9 -59.30 -12.87 -17.43
C LEU A 9 -58.23 -13.81 -18.02
N ALA A 10 -57.20 -13.26 -18.69
CA ALA A 10 -56.10 -14.05 -19.22
C ALA A 10 -55.16 -14.58 -18.11
N ALA A 11 -54.99 -13.82 -17.01
CA ALA A 11 -54.23 -14.28 -15.85
C ALA A 11 -54.96 -15.39 -15.07
N LEU A 12 -56.29 -15.36 -15.00
CA LEU A 12 -57.11 -16.38 -14.34
C LEU A 12 -57.16 -17.70 -15.13
N ALA A 13 -57.15 -17.64 -16.47
CA ALA A 13 -57.09 -18.82 -17.32
C ALA A 13 -55.70 -19.50 -17.31
N LEU A 14 -54.61 -18.73 -17.19
CA LEU A 14 -53.26 -19.29 -17.10
C LEU A 14 -52.95 -19.88 -15.72
N CYS A 15 -53.51 -19.30 -14.64
CA CYS A 15 -53.45 -19.89 -13.30
C CYS A 15 -54.33 -21.15 -13.19
N ALA A 16 -55.51 -21.20 -13.82
CA ALA A 16 -56.36 -22.40 -13.80
C ALA A 16 -55.75 -23.59 -14.59
N LEU A 17 -54.95 -23.34 -15.63
CA LEU A 17 -54.27 -24.39 -16.41
C LEU A 17 -53.06 -25.01 -15.67
N LEU A 18 -52.42 -24.30 -14.75
CA LEU A 18 -51.31 -24.83 -13.93
C LEU A 18 -51.78 -25.72 -12.77
N PHE A 19 -53.01 -25.57 -12.29
CA PHE A 19 -53.56 -26.42 -11.22
C PHE A 19 -54.08 -27.78 -11.71
N VAL A 20 -54.41 -27.94 -13.00
CA VAL A 20 -55.01 -29.19 -13.50
C VAL A 20 -53.95 -30.21 -14.01
N SER A 21 -52.74 -29.77 -14.37
CA SER A 21 -51.65 -30.69 -14.77
C SER A 21 -50.89 -31.33 -13.60
N GLY A 22 -51.01 -30.80 -12.38
CA GLY A 22 -50.35 -31.34 -11.19
C GLY A 22 -50.97 -32.64 -10.67
N CYS A 23 -52.30 -32.78 -10.76
CA CYS A 23 -53.01 -33.93 -10.19
C CYS A 23 -52.78 -35.25 -10.96
N THR A 24 -52.47 -35.20 -12.26
CA THR A 24 -52.21 -36.41 -13.06
C THR A 24 -50.80 -36.96 -12.88
N ALA A 25 -49.81 -36.08 -12.70
CA ALA A 25 -48.42 -36.49 -12.44
C ALA A 25 -48.28 -37.07 -11.02
N TYR A 26 -48.89 -36.42 -10.03
CA TYR A 26 -48.95 -36.88 -8.65
C TYR A 26 -49.60 -38.27 -8.54
N SER A 27 -50.85 -38.43 -9.01
CA SER A 27 -51.59 -39.70 -8.87
C SER A 27 -50.91 -40.87 -9.60
N ARG A 28 -50.27 -40.61 -10.75
CA ARG A 28 -49.46 -41.61 -11.46
C ARG A 28 -48.23 -42.03 -10.65
N ALA A 29 -47.51 -41.07 -10.08
CA ALA A 29 -46.31 -41.34 -9.27
C ALA A 29 -46.66 -42.10 -7.96
N VAL A 30 -47.80 -41.79 -7.33
CA VAL A 30 -48.29 -42.54 -6.16
C VAL A 30 -48.64 -43.99 -6.52
N ARG A 31 -49.38 -44.22 -7.62
CA ARG A 31 -49.70 -45.59 -8.08
C ARG A 31 -48.46 -46.38 -8.43
N GLU A 32 -47.51 -45.75 -9.11
CA GLU A 32 -46.22 -46.36 -9.44
C GLU A 32 -45.45 -46.72 -8.17
N GLY A 33 -45.40 -45.83 -7.16
CA GLY A 33 -44.80 -46.12 -5.86
C GLY A 33 -45.47 -47.29 -5.15
N ASP A 34 -46.80 -47.33 -5.12
CA ASP A 34 -47.58 -48.42 -4.51
C ASP A 34 -47.33 -49.75 -5.23
N GLU A 35 -47.31 -49.75 -6.56
CA GLU A 35 -47.01 -50.93 -7.38
C GLU A 35 -45.59 -51.44 -7.12
N LYS A 36 -44.58 -50.55 -7.15
CA LYS A 36 -43.18 -50.92 -6.91
C LYS A 36 -42.94 -51.39 -5.48
N THR A 37 -43.63 -50.81 -4.50
CA THR A 37 -43.62 -51.27 -3.10
C THR A 37 -44.19 -52.68 -3.00
N SER A 38 -45.31 -52.98 -3.68
CA SER A 38 -45.89 -54.34 -3.71
C SER A 38 -44.97 -55.37 -4.37
N GLN A 39 -44.12 -54.94 -5.31
CA GLN A 39 -43.09 -55.76 -5.97
C GLN A 39 -41.76 -55.83 -5.19
N ARG A 40 -41.67 -55.21 -4.00
CA ARG A 40 -40.42 -55.09 -3.20
C ARG A 40 -39.25 -54.44 -3.97
N LYS A 41 -39.56 -53.59 -4.95
CA LYS A 41 -38.56 -52.80 -5.69
C LYS A 41 -38.33 -51.48 -4.97
N TRP A 42 -37.69 -51.53 -3.81
CA TRP A 42 -37.63 -50.42 -2.85
C TRP A 42 -37.05 -49.12 -3.40
N THR A 43 -35.95 -49.22 -4.16
CA THR A 43 -35.29 -48.05 -4.76
C THR A 43 -36.18 -47.37 -5.82
N GLU A 44 -36.84 -48.17 -6.67
CA GLU A 44 -37.79 -47.67 -7.67
C GLU A 44 -39.04 -47.08 -7.01
N ALA A 45 -39.53 -47.70 -5.93
CA ALA A 45 -40.66 -47.22 -5.15
C ALA A 45 -40.36 -45.89 -4.46
N GLU A 46 -39.18 -45.77 -3.83
CA GLU A 46 -38.72 -44.53 -3.22
C GLU A 46 -38.63 -43.40 -4.24
N ALA A 47 -38.03 -43.66 -5.41
CA ALA A 47 -37.94 -42.68 -6.49
C ALA A 47 -39.33 -42.24 -6.99
N ALA A 48 -40.30 -43.16 -7.07
CA ALA A 48 -41.68 -42.84 -7.45
C ALA A 48 -42.40 -41.99 -6.38
N TYR A 49 -42.27 -42.32 -5.10
CA TYR A 49 -42.84 -41.52 -4.02
C TYR A 49 -42.15 -40.14 -3.87
N GLN A 50 -40.85 -40.05 -4.09
CA GLN A 50 -40.15 -38.75 -4.12
C GLN A 50 -40.62 -37.87 -5.27
N ARG A 51 -40.89 -38.45 -6.46
CA ARG A 51 -41.55 -37.72 -7.56
C ARG A 51 -42.95 -37.26 -7.18
N ALA A 52 -43.71 -38.07 -6.44
CA ALA A 52 -45.03 -37.66 -5.95
C ALA A 52 -44.92 -36.49 -4.95
N LEU A 53 -43.95 -36.51 -4.02
CA LEU A 53 -43.69 -35.39 -3.09
C LEU A 53 -43.16 -34.15 -3.80
N ALA A 54 -42.42 -34.29 -4.90
CA ALA A 54 -42.00 -33.14 -5.70
C ALA A 54 -43.19 -32.47 -6.41
N ALA A 55 -44.21 -33.26 -6.80
CA ALA A 55 -45.44 -32.75 -7.40
C ALA A 55 -46.41 -32.16 -6.35
N ASP A 56 -46.46 -32.72 -5.15
CA ASP A 56 -47.22 -32.19 -4.00
C ASP A 56 -46.44 -32.37 -2.67
N PRO A 57 -45.67 -31.35 -2.25
CA PRO A 57 -44.88 -31.41 -1.01
C PRO A 57 -45.71 -31.48 0.27
N GLY A 58 -47.00 -31.13 0.22
CA GLY A 58 -47.90 -31.08 1.38
C GLY A 58 -48.65 -32.38 1.65
N SER A 59 -48.48 -33.41 0.80
CA SER A 59 -49.24 -34.66 0.89
C SER A 59 -48.89 -35.48 2.13
N SER A 60 -49.79 -35.47 3.12
CA SER A 60 -49.72 -36.37 4.28
C SER A 60 -49.85 -37.84 3.88
N GLU A 61 -50.56 -38.15 2.80
CA GLU A 61 -50.73 -39.52 2.31
C GLU A 61 -49.40 -40.10 1.80
N VAL A 62 -48.69 -39.39 0.93
CA VAL A 62 -47.43 -39.89 0.35
C VAL A 62 -46.33 -39.95 1.39
N THR A 63 -46.28 -39.01 2.32
CA THR A 63 -45.32 -39.07 3.43
C THR A 63 -45.56 -40.29 4.33
N VAL A 64 -46.83 -40.65 4.61
CA VAL A 64 -47.17 -41.88 5.33
C VAL A 64 -46.82 -43.13 4.53
N LYS A 65 -47.14 -43.16 3.23
CA LYS A 65 -46.80 -44.29 2.34
C LYS A 65 -45.29 -44.49 2.20
N LEU A 66 -44.53 -43.41 2.00
CA LEU A 66 -43.07 -43.44 1.94
C LEU A 66 -42.47 -43.94 3.26
N ARG A 67 -43.01 -43.48 4.41
CA ARG A 67 -42.59 -43.99 5.73
C ARG A 67 -42.89 -45.48 5.87
N ALA A 68 -44.10 -45.93 5.51
CA ALA A 68 -44.47 -47.35 5.55
C ALA A 68 -43.58 -48.22 4.65
N MET A 69 -43.29 -47.74 3.43
CA MET A 69 -42.35 -48.39 2.50
C MET A 69 -40.95 -48.49 3.11
N ARG A 70 -40.42 -47.39 3.67
CA ARG A 70 -39.10 -47.39 4.33
C ARG A 70 -39.06 -48.32 5.55
N LYS A 71 -40.15 -48.45 6.32
CA LYS A 71 -40.26 -49.45 7.39
C LYS A 71 -40.16 -50.88 6.84
N GLY A 72 -40.87 -51.17 5.75
CA GLY A 72 -40.77 -52.47 5.07
C GLY A 72 -39.36 -52.77 4.54
N TRP A 73 -38.72 -51.80 3.90
CA TRP A 73 -37.35 -51.94 3.41
C TRP A 73 -36.34 -52.08 4.56
N SER A 74 -36.49 -51.30 5.63
CA SER A 74 -35.69 -51.41 6.85
C SER A 74 -35.76 -52.82 7.44
N GLN A 75 -36.95 -53.44 7.46
CA GLN A 75 -37.14 -54.81 7.93
C GLN A 75 -36.38 -55.84 7.08
N GLU A 76 -36.43 -55.74 5.75
CA GLU A 76 -35.68 -56.67 4.89
C GLU A 76 -34.15 -56.52 5.06
N VAL A 77 -33.67 -55.27 5.15
CA VAL A 77 -32.25 -54.99 5.41
C VAL A 77 -31.84 -55.48 6.80
N PHE A 78 -32.73 -55.38 7.80
CA PHE A 78 -32.51 -55.92 9.13
C PHE A 78 -32.41 -57.46 9.12
N GLU A 79 -33.24 -58.17 8.35
CA GLU A 79 -33.14 -59.62 8.20
C GLU A 79 -31.83 -60.07 7.53
N GLU A 80 -31.27 -59.25 6.62
CA GLU A 80 -29.93 -59.45 6.07
C GLU A 80 -28.84 -59.22 7.13
N ALA A 81 -28.99 -58.17 7.94
CA ALA A 81 -28.10 -57.91 9.06
C ALA A 81 -28.10 -59.03 10.09
N GLU A 82 -29.26 -59.59 10.44
CA GLU A 82 -29.39 -60.72 11.36
C GLU A 82 -28.64 -61.95 10.84
N ARG A 83 -28.80 -62.26 9.56
CA ARG A 83 -28.06 -63.36 8.91
C ARG A 83 -26.56 -63.11 8.92
N ALA A 84 -26.12 -61.88 8.60
CA ALA A 84 -24.72 -61.51 8.66
C ALA A 84 -24.14 -61.61 10.09
N HIS A 85 -24.88 -61.14 11.09
CA HIS A 85 -24.50 -61.21 12.50
C HIS A 85 -24.38 -62.67 12.97
N ALA A 86 -25.38 -63.51 12.68
CA ALA A 86 -25.38 -64.92 13.03
C ALA A 86 -24.24 -65.71 12.36
N SER A 87 -23.84 -65.31 11.14
CA SER A 87 -22.69 -65.90 10.44
C SER A 87 -21.32 -65.42 10.95
N GLY A 88 -21.30 -64.47 11.89
CA GLY A 88 -20.06 -63.85 12.41
C GLY A 88 -19.46 -62.78 11.50
N ASN A 89 -20.11 -62.42 10.39
CA ASN A 89 -19.69 -61.33 9.52
C ASN A 89 -20.13 -59.97 10.10
N LEU A 90 -19.48 -59.58 11.19
CA LEU A 90 -19.79 -58.35 11.94
C LEU A 90 -19.64 -57.06 11.10
N PRO A 91 -18.64 -56.91 10.21
CA PRO A 91 -18.56 -55.72 9.35
C PRO A 91 -19.77 -55.57 8.43
N LEU A 92 -20.21 -56.67 7.80
CA LEU A 92 -21.39 -56.67 6.96
C LEU A 92 -22.66 -56.39 7.78
N ALA A 93 -22.81 -57.05 8.93
CA ALA A 93 -23.93 -56.81 9.85
C ALA A 93 -24.04 -55.34 10.27
N GLN A 94 -22.92 -54.73 10.68
CA GLN A 94 -22.89 -53.31 11.05
C GLN A 94 -23.37 -52.41 9.89
N SER A 95 -22.89 -52.65 8.67
CA SER A 95 -23.29 -51.84 7.50
C SER A 95 -24.79 -51.93 7.21
N HIS A 96 -25.37 -53.14 7.26
CA HIS A 96 -26.81 -53.33 7.07
C HIS A 96 -27.63 -52.74 8.24
N LEU A 97 -27.15 -52.83 9.49
CA LEU A 97 -27.86 -52.25 10.64
C LEU A 97 -27.89 -50.73 10.61
N VAL A 98 -26.76 -50.09 10.25
CA VAL A 98 -26.73 -48.65 10.02
C VAL A 98 -27.71 -48.28 8.92
N ARG A 99 -27.72 -49.02 7.81
CA ARG A 99 -28.67 -48.78 6.71
C ARG A 99 -30.13 -48.97 7.12
N ALA A 100 -30.44 -49.99 7.93
CA ALA A 100 -31.78 -50.23 8.44
C ALA A 100 -32.26 -49.06 9.31
N LEU A 101 -31.37 -48.48 10.13
CA LEU A 101 -31.67 -47.32 10.99
C LEU A 101 -31.71 -45.99 10.24
N GLU A 102 -31.00 -45.86 9.11
CA GLU A 102 -31.18 -44.73 8.19
C GLU A 102 -32.58 -44.74 7.53
N LEU A 103 -33.07 -45.94 7.20
CA LEU A 103 -34.39 -46.14 6.60
C LEU A 103 -35.51 -45.96 7.63
N ASP A 104 -35.37 -46.56 8.81
CA ASP A 104 -36.30 -46.43 9.94
C ASP A 104 -35.57 -46.26 11.27
N PRO A 105 -35.45 -45.02 11.79
CA PRO A 105 -34.84 -44.75 13.09
C PRO A 105 -35.60 -45.37 14.28
N GLU A 106 -36.87 -45.75 14.12
CA GLU A 106 -37.69 -46.36 15.18
C GLU A 106 -37.56 -47.90 15.23
N ASN A 107 -36.72 -48.49 14.37
CA ASN A 107 -36.48 -49.93 14.36
C ASN A 107 -35.66 -50.36 15.60
N GLU A 108 -36.36 -50.54 16.73
CA GLU A 108 -35.79 -50.96 18.01
C GLU A 108 -35.02 -52.30 17.94
N PRO A 109 -35.49 -53.34 17.22
CA PRO A 109 -34.68 -54.54 16.97
C PRO A 109 -33.33 -54.24 16.31
N ALA A 110 -33.30 -53.42 15.25
CA ALA A 110 -32.05 -53.02 14.59
C ALA A 110 -31.13 -52.22 15.51
N ARG A 111 -31.69 -51.32 16.32
CA ARG A 111 -30.92 -50.55 17.32
C ARG A 111 -30.25 -51.46 18.35
N LYS A 112 -30.99 -52.44 18.89
CA LYS A 112 -30.47 -53.42 19.85
C LYS A 112 -29.38 -54.30 19.23
N LEU A 113 -29.62 -54.82 18.02
CA LEU A 113 -28.65 -55.67 17.33
C LEU A 113 -27.40 -54.89 16.91
N LEU A 114 -27.52 -53.59 16.59
CA LEU A 114 -26.37 -52.73 16.33
C LEU A 114 -25.49 -52.61 17.57
N THR A 115 -26.07 -52.33 18.74
CA THR A 115 -25.31 -52.29 20.01
C THR A 115 -24.58 -53.61 20.26
N GLN A 116 -25.26 -54.75 20.12
CA GLN A 116 -24.65 -56.08 20.26
C GLN A 116 -23.53 -56.33 19.24
N THR A 117 -23.72 -55.90 17.99
CA THR A 117 -22.72 -56.02 16.93
C THR A 117 -21.49 -55.17 17.24
N LEU A 118 -21.67 -53.93 17.71
CA LEU A 118 -20.56 -53.06 18.10
C LEU A 118 -19.79 -53.64 19.30
N GLU A 119 -20.48 -54.18 20.31
CA GLU A 119 -19.85 -54.87 21.44
C GLU A 119 -19.05 -56.11 20.99
N ALA A 120 -19.60 -56.91 20.08
CA ALA A 120 -18.90 -58.06 19.51
C ALA A 120 -17.64 -57.65 18.73
N ARG A 121 -17.70 -56.56 17.95
CA ARG A 121 -16.53 -56.01 17.24
C ARG A 121 -15.48 -55.47 18.20
N VAL A 122 -15.88 -54.81 19.27
CA VAL A 122 -14.97 -54.38 20.35
C VAL A 122 -14.28 -55.59 20.99
N ALA A 123 -14.97 -56.70 21.20
CA ALA A 123 -14.36 -57.93 21.73
C ALA A 123 -13.33 -58.53 20.74
N VAL A 124 -13.61 -58.51 19.44
CA VAL A 124 -12.65 -58.91 18.39
C VAL A 124 -11.41 -58.00 18.42
N ALA A 125 -11.62 -56.68 18.51
CA ALA A 125 -10.53 -55.70 18.61
C ALA A 125 -9.65 -55.91 19.85
N GLN A 126 -10.27 -56.17 21.01
CA GLN A 126 -9.56 -56.46 22.26
C GLN A 126 -8.75 -57.75 22.18
N LYS A 127 -9.30 -58.80 21.55
CA LYS A 127 -8.57 -60.05 21.31
C LYS A 127 -7.37 -59.82 20.38
N ALA A 128 -7.55 -59.09 19.28
CA ALA A 128 -6.46 -58.72 18.39
C ALA A 128 -5.37 -57.90 19.12
N LEU A 129 -5.76 -56.99 20.02
CA LEU A 129 -4.82 -56.23 20.85
C LEU A 129 -4.03 -57.13 21.81
N GLN A 130 -4.68 -58.11 22.45
CA GLN A 130 -4.02 -59.07 23.35
C GLN A 130 -3.00 -59.96 22.62
N GLU A 131 -3.27 -60.26 21.35
CA GLU A 131 -2.40 -61.06 20.48
C GLU A 131 -1.36 -60.20 19.72
N ASP A 132 -1.20 -58.93 20.09
CA ASP A 132 -0.29 -57.95 19.44
C ASP A 132 -0.55 -57.72 17.94
N ARG A 133 -1.77 -58.05 17.47
CA ARG A 133 -2.26 -57.76 16.11
C ARG A 133 -2.78 -56.33 16.02
N LEU A 134 -1.88 -55.38 16.26
CA LEU A 134 -2.20 -53.96 16.49
C LEU A 134 -2.93 -53.28 15.32
N GLN A 135 -2.59 -53.62 14.07
CA GLN A 135 -3.29 -53.06 12.89
C GLN A 135 -4.74 -53.53 12.80
N GLU A 136 -4.99 -54.82 13.02
CA GLU A 136 -6.35 -55.39 13.04
C GLU A 136 -7.16 -54.81 14.20
N ALA A 137 -6.56 -54.75 15.40
CA ALA A 137 -7.20 -54.14 16.57
C ALA A 137 -7.59 -52.67 16.30
N ARG A 138 -6.69 -51.89 15.68
CA ARG A 138 -6.96 -50.50 15.32
C ARG A 138 -8.14 -50.38 14.36
N ALA A 139 -8.13 -51.18 13.29
CA ALA A 139 -9.17 -51.15 12.26
C ALA A 139 -10.55 -51.47 12.85
N GLU A 140 -10.64 -52.45 13.74
CA GLU A 140 -11.89 -52.81 14.40
C GLU A 140 -12.38 -51.72 15.37
N PHE A 141 -11.50 -51.15 16.21
CA PHE A 141 -11.90 -50.03 17.09
C PHE A 141 -12.32 -48.80 16.30
N ASP A 142 -11.59 -48.41 15.26
CA ASP A 142 -11.92 -47.26 14.41
C ASP A 142 -13.26 -47.46 13.69
N ALA A 143 -13.55 -48.69 13.23
CA ALA A 143 -14.81 -48.99 12.57
C ALA A 143 -16.02 -48.98 13.53
N VAL A 144 -15.82 -49.25 14.82
CA VAL A 144 -16.84 -49.03 15.86
C VAL A 144 -17.02 -47.53 16.10
N LEU A 145 -15.94 -46.77 16.22
CA LEU A 145 -15.97 -45.32 16.45
C LEU A 145 -16.57 -44.53 15.27
N ALA A 146 -16.48 -45.06 14.06
CA ALA A 146 -17.13 -44.47 12.87
C ALA A 146 -18.67 -44.44 13.00
N VAL A 147 -19.27 -45.39 13.74
CA VAL A 147 -20.72 -45.45 13.97
C VAL A 147 -21.10 -44.89 15.35
N SER A 148 -20.28 -45.14 16.37
CA SER A 148 -20.48 -44.63 17.73
C SER A 148 -19.22 -43.90 18.20
N PRO A 149 -19.07 -42.60 17.85
CA PRO A 149 -17.87 -41.84 18.19
C PRO A 149 -17.58 -41.75 19.67
N GLU A 150 -18.59 -41.89 20.53
CA GLU A 150 -18.50 -41.80 22.00
C GLU A 150 -18.35 -43.15 22.69
N HIS A 151 -18.21 -44.25 21.95
CA HIS A 151 -18.11 -45.58 22.54
C HIS A 151 -16.87 -45.68 23.48
N PRO A 152 -17.07 -45.80 24.81
CA PRO A 152 -16.00 -45.59 25.80
C PRO A 152 -14.90 -46.65 25.70
N VAL A 153 -15.28 -47.91 25.45
CA VAL A 153 -14.33 -49.02 25.34
C VAL A 153 -13.50 -48.93 24.05
N ALA A 154 -14.12 -48.57 22.92
CA ALA A 154 -13.40 -48.43 21.65
C ALA A 154 -12.41 -47.25 21.68
N ARG A 155 -12.77 -46.12 22.30
CA ARG A 155 -11.84 -45.00 22.54
C ARG A 155 -10.62 -45.44 23.37
N LYS A 156 -10.86 -46.09 24.51
CA LYS A 156 -9.77 -46.65 25.35
C LYS A 156 -8.95 -47.70 24.60
N GLY A 157 -9.59 -48.48 23.73
CA GLY A 157 -8.94 -49.47 22.88
C GLY A 157 -7.98 -48.84 21.87
N VAL A 158 -8.41 -47.77 21.21
CA VAL A 158 -7.57 -46.93 20.34
C VAL A 158 -6.34 -46.41 21.09
N ASP A 159 -6.52 -45.86 22.29
CA ASP A 159 -5.42 -45.36 23.11
C ASP A 159 -4.47 -46.50 23.50
N ALA A 160 -5.00 -47.68 23.85
CA ALA A 160 -4.20 -48.85 24.20
C ALA A 160 -3.39 -49.37 23.00
N VAL A 161 -3.95 -49.36 21.79
CA VAL A 161 -3.22 -49.70 20.55
C VAL A 161 -2.08 -48.71 20.30
N GLN A 162 -2.33 -47.41 20.48
CA GLN A 162 -1.29 -46.37 20.34
C GLN A 162 -0.16 -46.57 21.35
N VAL A 163 -0.48 -46.86 22.61
CA VAL A 163 0.51 -47.18 23.65
C VAL A 163 1.32 -48.43 23.28
N ALA A 164 0.67 -49.47 22.75
CA ALA A 164 1.35 -50.68 22.30
C ALA A 164 2.31 -50.41 21.12
N TRP A 165 1.88 -49.63 20.11
CA TRP A 165 2.76 -49.20 19.03
C TRP A 165 3.93 -48.37 19.53
N ALA A 166 3.69 -47.37 20.39
CA ALA A 166 4.73 -46.54 20.97
C ALA A 166 5.77 -47.40 21.70
N LYS A 167 5.33 -48.38 22.51
CA LYS A 167 6.22 -49.32 23.22
C LYS A 167 7.04 -50.18 22.25
N ARG A 168 6.43 -50.68 21.18
CA ARG A 168 7.12 -51.48 20.15
C ARG A 168 8.19 -50.66 19.45
N TRP A 169 7.87 -49.45 19.00
CA TRP A 169 8.83 -48.54 18.37
C TRP A 169 9.94 -48.13 19.32
N PHE A 170 9.63 -47.85 20.59
CA PHE A 170 10.63 -47.51 21.60
C PHE A 170 11.62 -48.66 21.81
N LYS A 171 11.13 -49.91 21.90
CA LYS A 171 12.00 -51.10 22.01
C LYS A 171 12.90 -51.26 20.77
N THR A 172 12.33 -51.09 19.58
CA THR A 172 13.11 -51.11 18.33
C THR A 172 14.17 -50.00 18.31
N ALA A 173 13.83 -48.79 18.77
CA ALA A 173 14.77 -47.68 18.86
C ALA A 173 15.93 -47.97 19.81
N GLN A 174 15.65 -48.58 20.98
CA GLN A 174 16.69 -49.00 21.92
C GLN A 174 17.65 -50.02 21.28
N GLN A 175 17.11 -51.04 20.61
CA GLN A 175 17.93 -52.03 19.93
C GLN A 175 18.80 -51.42 18.83
N LEU A 176 18.23 -50.53 18.00
CA LEU A 176 18.98 -49.81 16.96
C LEU A 176 20.06 -48.91 17.56
N GLU A 177 19.82 -48.31 18.72
CA GLU A 177 20.80 -47.50 19.41
C GLU A 177 21.95 -48.35 19.98
N GLU A 178 21.64 -49.50 20.58
CA GLU A 178 22.62 -50.50 21.05
C GLU A 178 23.47 -51.03 19.89
N ASP A 179 22.86 -51.20 18.71
CA ASP A 179 23.53 -51.59 17.46
C ASP A 179 24.35 -50.45 16.83
N GLY A 180 24.33 -49.24 17.38
CA GLY A 180 25.05 -48.07 16.87
C GLY A 180 24.41 -47.38 15.65
N LYS A 181 23.21 -47.81 15.24
CA LYS A 181 22.43 -47.23 14.13
C LYS A 181 21.64 -46.02 14.61
N LEU A 182 22.37 -44.98 15.00
CA LEU A 182 21.81 -43.79 15.65
C LEU A 182 20.78 -43.05 14.79
N GLY A 183 20.96 -43.00 13.46
CA GLY A 183 20.00 -42.35 12.56
C GLY A 183 18.64 -43.05 12.56
N ASN A 184 18.65 -44.38 12.43
CA ASN A 184 17.44 -45.19 12.49
C ASN A 184 16.82 -45.17 13.90
N ALA A 185 17.65 -45.24 14.96
CA ALA A 185 17.20 -45.13 16.34
C ALA A 185 16.45 -43.80 16.59
N LEU A 186 16.99 -42.68 16.09
CA LEU A 186 16.35 -41.37 16.18
C LEU A 186 14.95 -41.39 15.54
N LEU A 187 14.82 -41.88 14.31
CA LEU A 187 13.52 -41.94 13.63
C LEU A 187 12.54 -42.86 14.36
N ALA A 188 13.01 -43.98 14.92
CA ALA A 188 12.19 -44.90 15.70
C ALA A 188 11.71 -44.28 17.03
N TYR A 189 12.55 -43.51 17.72
CA TYR A 189 12.11 -42.73 18.89
C TYR A 189 11.10 -41.66 18.53
N LEU A 190 11.30 -40.93 17.43
CA LEU A 190 10.33 -39.93 16.94
C LEU A 190 9.00 -40.58 16.55
N ARG A 191 9.05 -41.77 15.93
CA ARG A 191 7.85 -42.55 15.61
C ARG A 191 7.12 -43.00 16.88
N ALA A 192 7.85 -43.42 17.92
CA ALA A 192 7.27 -43.77 19.22
C ALA A 192 6.61 -42.56 19.90
N ASP A 193 7.23 -41.39 19.84
CA ASP A 193 6.69 -40.13 20.38
C ASP A 193 5.44 -39.70 19.60
N GLN A 194 5.43 -39.85 18.27
CA GLN A 194 4.28 -39.51 17.44
C GLN A 194 3.02 -40.32 17.77
N GLU A 195 3.17 -41.58 18.17
CA GLU A 195 2.03 -42.41 18.57
C GLU A 195 1.41 -41.95 19.89
N ARG A 196 2.14 -41.19 20.74
CA ARG A 196 1.65 -40.70 22.02
C ARG A 196 1.94 -39.22 22.22
N VAL A 197 0.90 -38.39 22.12
CA VAL A 197 1.01 -36.94 22.32
C VAL A 197 1.40 -36.61 23.78
N GLY A 198 2.52 -35.94 23.98
CA GLY A 198 3.00 -35.44 25.27
C GLY A 198 4.50 -35.59 25.48
N ALA A 199 5.01 -35.19 26.64
CA ALA A 199 6.39 -35.48 27.01
C ALA A 199 6.52 -36.98 27.32
N THR A 200 7.26 -37.70 26.48
CA THR A 200 7.52 -39.12 26.65
C THR A 200 9.02 -39.38 26.84
N ALA A 201 9.37 -40.51 27.47
CA ALA A 201 10.76 -40.97 27.50
C ALA A 201 11.37 -41.12 26.10
N ALA A 202 10.54 -41.34 25.06
CA ALA A 202 11.00 -41.41 23.68
C ALA A 202 11.56 -40.06 23.20
N ARG A 203 10.92 -38.94 23.57
CA ARG A 203 11.38 -37.58 23.23
C ARG A 203 12.73 -37.26 23.86
N GLU A 204 12.90 -37.53 25.15
CA GLU A 204 14.17 -37.30 25.86
C GLU A 204 15.31 -38.12 25.24
N ARG A 205 15.04 -39.39 24.92
CA ARG A 205 16.00 -40.27 24.24
C ARG A 205 16.31 -39.80 22.82
N ALA A 206 15.30 -39.36 22.07
CA ALA A 206 15.48 -38.77 20.74
C ALA A 206 16.37 -37.53 20.80
N GLU A 207 16.21 -36.65 21.79
CA GLU A 207 17.06 -35.48 21.99
C GLU A 207 18.52 -35.88 22.27
N GLY A 208 18.76 -36.88 23.13
CA GLY A 208 20.10 -37.40 23.41
C GLY A 208 20.77 -38.07 22.19
N VAL A 209 20.01 -38.83 21.39
CA VAL A 209 20.51 -39.40 20.12
C VAL A 209 20.80 -38.29 19.11
N ARG A 210 19.91 -37.30 18.98
CA ARG A 210 20.08 -36.15 18.07
C ARG A 210 21.33 -35.35 18.41
N GLN A 211 21.61 -35.12 19.69
CA GLN A 211 22.84 -34.44 20.12
C GLN A 211 24.08 -35.26 19.74
N ARG A 212 24.12 -36.57 20.03
CA ARG A 212 25.24 -37.45 19.61
C ARG A 212 25.46 -37.43 18.09
N LEU A 213 24.39 -37.49 17.30
CA LEU A 213 24.49 -37.39 15.83
C LEU A 213 25.01 -36.03 15.39
N ARG A 214 24.53 -34.92 15.97
CA ARG A 214 25.05 -33.57 15.68
C ARG A 214 26.52 -33.45 16.01
N ASP A 215 26.96 -34.07 17.10
CA ASP A 215 28.35 -34.13 17.51
C ASP A 215 29.19 -34.98 16.55
N GLU A 216 28.64 -36.09 16.03
CA GLU A 216 29.27 -36.94 15.02
C GLU A 216 29.48 -36.21 13.70
N VAL A 217 28.46 -35.50 13.21
CA VAL A 217 28.52 -34.76 11.94
C VAL A 217 29.12 -33.36 12.07
N ALA A 218 29.56 -32.96 13.27
CA ALA A 218 30.04 -31.61 13.52
C ALA A 218 31.20 -31.24 12.59
N TYR A 219 31.04 -30.12 11.88
CA TYR A 219 32.08 -29.53 11.06
C TYR A 219 32.96 -28.65 11.94
N LEU A 220 34.21 -29.05 12.10
CA LEU A 220 35.12 -28.37 13.01
C LEU A 220 35.83 -27.20 12.34
N VAL A 221 35.96 -26.11 13.08
CA VAL A 221 36.74 -24.94 12.70
C VAL A 221 37.81 -24.75 13.75
N VAL A 222 39.03 -25.19 13.44
CA VAL A 222 40.16 -25.08 14.36
C VAL A 222 40.77 -23.69 14.21
N THR A 223 40.68 -22.89 15.26
CA THR A 223 41.24 -21.54 15.31
C THR A 223 42.34 -21.50 16.37
N PRO A 224 43.63 -21.62 15.99
CA PRO A 224 44.72 -21.31 16.90
C PRO A 224 44.68 -19.84 17.33
N GLN A 225 45.51 -19.47 18.31
CA GLN A 225 45.66 -18.07 18.71
C GLN A 225 46.08 -17.22 17.51
N VAL A 226 45.46 -16.04 17.39
CA VAL A 226 45.76 -15.08 16.34
C VAL A 226 47.19 -14.59 16.52
N VAL A 227 47.98 -14.61 15.44
CA VAL A 227 49.33 -14.04 15.45
C VAL A 227 49.21 -12.52 15.24
N ASP A 228 49.42 -11.75 16.30
CA ASP A 228 49.38 -10.29 16.26
C ASP A 228 50.77 -9.70 15.99
N LYS A 229 51.06 -9.39 14.73
CA LYS A 229 52.28 -8.66 14.34
C LYS A 229 52.09 -7.14 14.37
N ALA A 230 50.84 -6.68 14.48
CA ALA A 230 50.49 -5.27 14.50
C ALA A 230 50.56 -4.65 15.91
N GLU A 231 50.85 -5.46 16.94
CA GLU A 231 50.87 -5.07 18.35
C GLU A 231 49.56 -4.35 18.77
N SER A 232 48.43 -4.85 18.26
CA SER A 232 47.09 -4.28 18.42
C SER A 232 46.13 -5.31 19.04
N PRO A 233 46.23 -5.55 20.37
CA PRO A 233 45.53 -6.64 21.06
C PRO A 233 44.01 -6.49 21.02
N ASP A 234 43.51 -5.26 20.92
CA ASP A 234 42.09 -4.92 20.78
C ASP A 234 41.50 -5.46 19.47
N VAL A 235 42.22 -5.32 18.36
CA VAL A 235 41.83 -5.89 17.06
C VAL A 235 42.05 -7.40 17.04
N ALA A 236 43.19 -7.87 17.56
CA ALA A 236 43.50 -9.31 17.61
C ALA A 236 42.46 -10.10 18.44
N GLN A 237 41.95 -9.53 19.54
CA GLN A 237 40.88 -10.14 20.34
C GLN A 237 39.57 -10.27 19.56
N ARG A 238 39.26 -9.32 18.66
CA ARG A 238 38.08 -9.41 17.77
C ARG A 238 38.24 -10.49 16.71
N LEU A 239 39.49 -10.83 16.36
CA LEU A 239 39.82 -11.91 15.44
C LEU A 239 39.88 -13.30 16.11
N ALA A 240 39.64 -13.40 17.42
CA ALA A 240 39.71 -14.66 18.14
C ALA A 240 38.55 -15.62 17.79
N GLY A 241 38.81 -16.93 17.93
CA GLY A 241 37.84 -18.00 17.64
C GLY A 241 36.51 -17.88 18.40
N GLY A 242 36.50 -17.32 19.62
CA GLY A 242 35.27 -17.08 20.36
C GLY A 242 34.31 -16.12 19.65
N ARG A 243 34.84 -15.11 18.96
CA ARG A 243 34.04 -14.17 18.15
C ARG A 243 33.51 -14.85 16.90
N LEU A 244 34.35 -15.65 16.23
CA LEU A 244 33.93 -16.47 15.09
C LEU A 244 32.77 -17.41 15.46
N ALA A 245 32.87 -18.09 16.60
CA ALA A 245 31.82 -19.00 17.10
C ALA A 245 30.49 -18.29 17.31
N ALA A 246 30.52 -17.02 17.76
CA ALA A 246 29.31 -16.22 17.95
C ALA A 246 28.68 -15.75 16.63
N MET A 247 29.45 -15.59 15.56
CA MET A 247 28.98 -15.17 14.24
C MET A 247 28.47 -16.32 13.36
N LEU A 248 28.83 -17.56 13.69
CA LEU A 248 28.39 -18.75 12.95
C LEU A 248 26.97 -19.17 13.32
N PRO A 249 26.19 -19.72 12.37
CA PRO A 249 24.81 -20.16 12.60
C PRO A 249 24.75 -21.32 13.60
N LYS A 250 23.89 -21.20 14.63
CA LYS A 250 23.75 -22.20 15.71
C LYS A 250 22.90 -23.41 15.33
N GLN A 251 22.10 -23.31 14.26
CA GLN A 251 21.20 -24.38 13.82
C GLN A 251 21.96 -25.53 13.16
N VAL A 252 23.07 -25.22 12.49
CA VAL A 252 23.94 -26.21 11.84
C VAL A 252 25.07 -26.60 12.79
N PRO A 253 25.60 -27.84 12.66
CA PRO A 253 26.58 -28.36 13.61
C PRO A 253 27.99 -27.88 13.26
N ILE A 254 28.24 -26.56 13.27
CA ILE A 254 29.59 -26.00 13.13
C ILE A 254 30.14 -25.74 14.53
N ARG A 255 31.35 -26.24 14.83
CA ARG A 255 31.99 -26.05 16.13
C ARG A 255 33.36 -25.43 15.98
N VAL A 256 33.59 -24.33 16.68
CA VAL A 256 34.91 -23.70 16.76
C VAL A 256 35.67 -24.28 17.93
N VAL A 257 36.88 -24.77 17.68
CA VAL A 257 37.76 -25.39 18.67
C VAL A 257 39.18 -24.83 18.54
N THR A 258 39.99 -24.89 19.59
CA THR A 258 41.36 -24.36 19.58
C THR A 258 42.40 -25.41 19.19
N GLU A 259 42.14 -26.67 19.52
CA GLU A 259 43.01 -27.79 19.24
C GLU A 259 42.41 -28.68 18.14
N VAL A 260 43.27 -29.40 17.42
CA VAL A 260 42.83 -30.34 16.37
C VAL A 260 42.48 -31.67 17.03
N PRO A 261 41.20 -32.05 17.18
CA PRO A 261 40.87 -33.41 17.57
C PRO A 261 41.20 -34.36 16.41
N GLU A 262 41.75 -35.53 16.74
CA GLU A 262 42.06 -36.56 15.75
C GLU A 262 40.79 -37.03 15.02
N SER A 263 40.92 -37.37 13.72
CA SER A 263 39.89 -38.04 12.89
C SER A 263 38.62 -37.27 12.53
N ARG A 264 38.54 -35.95 12.74
CA ARG A 264 37.35 -35.14 12.42
C ARG A 264 37.48 -34.31 11.13
N VAL A 265 36.34 -34.05 10.49
CA VAL A 265 36.26 -33.26 9.25
C VAL A 265 36.07 -31.78 9.61
N GLY A 266 36.76 -30.90 8.89
CA GLY A 266 36.70 -29.48 9.18
C GLY A 266 37.82 -28.71 8.49
N VAL A 267 38.00 -27.48 8.94
CA VAL A 267 39.06 -26.57 8.50
C VAL A 267 39.87 -26.06 9.67
N LYS A 268 41.16 -25.84 9.44
CA LYS A 268 42.01 -25.01 10.28
C LYS A 268 42.09 -23.62 9.67
N LEU A 269 41.77 -22.61 10.46
CA LEU A 269 41.83 -21.20 10.09
C LEU A 269 43.00 -20.54 10.83
N ASP A 270 44.13 -20.38 10.15
CA ASP A 270 45.26 -19.60 10.68
C ASP A 270 45.03 -18.12 10.33
N VAL A 271 45.08 -17.24 11.33
CA VAL A 271 44.87 -15.79 11.17
C VAL A 271 46.09 -15.04 11.68
N VAL A 272 46.59 -14.12 10.85
CA VAL A 272 47.68 -13.21 11.18
C VAL A 272 47.19 -11.78 10.98
N LEU A 273 47.25 -10.98 12.05
CA LEU A 273 47.05 -9.53 11.96
C LEU A 273 48.39 -8.90 11.61
N GLU A 274 48.54 -8.48 10.34
CA GLU A 274 49.83 -7.98 9.83
C GLU A 274 50.06 -6.53 10.25
N ARG A 275 49.02 -5.68 10.17
CA ARG A 275 49.15 -4.24 10.43
C ARG A 275 47.81 -3.61 10.79
N VAL A 276 47.81 -2.62 11.68
CA VAL A 276 46.69 -1.73 11.96
C VAL A 276 47.18 -0.28 11.85
N LEU A 277 46.60 0.49 10.95
CA LEU A 277 46.97 1.88 10.67
C LEU A 277 45.78 2.81 10.90
N PRO A 278 45.81 3.65 11.95
CA PRO A 278 44.95 4.81 12.04
C PRO A 278 45.48 5.92 11.11
N LEU A 279 44.65 6.38 10.19
CA LEU A 279 44.92 7.45 9.25
C LEU A 279 43.98 8.61 9.56
N LYS A 280 44.56 9.76 9.92
CA LYS A 280 43.84 11.02 10.12
C LYS A 280 44.09 11.90 8.91
N ALA A 281 43.04 12.29 8.22
CA ALA A 281 43.08 13.25 7.13
C ALA A 281 42.21 14.45 7.47
N VAL A 282 42.69 15.65 7.12
CA VAL A 282 41.94 16.89 7.25
C VAL A 282 41.90 17.52 5.87
N GLU A 283 40.70 17.69 5.32
CA GLU A 283 40.49 18.34 4.04
C GLU A 283 39.86 19.72 4.30
N GLN A 284 40.48 20.78 3.79
CA GLN A 284 39.95 22.13 3.91
C GLN A 284 39.04 22.43 2.73
N SER A 285 37.86 22.94 3.05
CA SER A 285 36.88 23.41 2.06
C SER A 285 36.31 24.75 2.50
N GLN A 286 35.71 25.48 1.57
CA GLN A 286 35.07 26.75 1.87
C GLN A 286 33.55 26.60 1.83
N ARG A 287 32.87 27.19 2.81
CA ARG A 287 31.41 27.35 2.81
C ARG A 287 31.05 28.82 2.92
N SER A 288 29.90 29.17 2.37
CA SER A 288 29.34 30.52 2.44
C SER A 288 28.12 30.55 3.35
N HIS A 289 28.07 31.49 4.29
CA HIS A 289 26.89 31.82 5.06
C HIS A 289 26.40 33.23 4.71
N ARG A 290 25.13 33.32 4.33
CA ARG A 290 24.49 34.59 3.99
C ARG A 290 24.02 35.28 5.27
N TYR A 291 24.62 36.42 5.58
CA TYR A 291 24.27 37.19 6.78
C TYR A 291 23.74 38.58 6.40
N LEU A 292 23.03 39.21 7.35
CA LEU A 292 22.53 40.57 7.19
C LEU A 292 23.70 41.55 7.41
N ALA A 293 24.22 42.13 6.33
CA ALA A 293 25.35 43.06 6.39
C ALA A 293 24.94 44.47 6.81
N GLY A 294 23.67 44.82 6.62
CA GLY A 294 23.06 46.09 6.99
C GLY A 294 21.81 46.36 6.16
N ASN A 295 21.31 47.59 6.21
CA ASN A 295 20.26 48.04 5.31
C ASN A 295 20.89 48.94 4.24
N ARG A 296 20.49 48.80 2.97
CA ARG A 296 20.83 49.77 1.92
C ARG A 296 19.60 50.60 1.59
N SER A 297 19.78 51.91 1.44
CA SER A 297 18.74 52.79 0.94
C SER A 297 18.64 52.64 -0.57
N VAL A 298 17.60 51.96 -1.06
CA VAL A 298 17.29 51.88 -2.49
C VAL A 298 16.24 52.93 -2.88
N PRO A 299 16.24 53.40 -4.14
CA PRO A 299 15.17 54.26 -4.63
C PRO A 299 13.80 53.62 -4.42
N ASN A 300 12.85 54.37 -3.84
CA ASN A 300 11.51 53.86 -3.58
C ASN A 300 10.76 53.64 -4.90
N PRO A 301 10.47 52.38 -5.30
CA PRO A 301 9.81 52.10 -6.57
C PRO A 301 8.39 52.69 -6.61
N ARG A 302 7.72 52.83 -5.46
CA ARG A 302 6.39 53.44 -5.36
C ARG A 302 6.44 54.93 -5.66
N ARG A 303 7.47 55.64 -5.17
CA ARG A 303 7.66 57.06 -5.47
C ARG A 303 7.85 57.31 -6.97
N LYS A 304 8.67 56.48 -7.64
CA LYS A 304 8.86 56.57 -9.09
C LYS A 304 7.54 56.43 -9.85
N GLN A 305 6.67 55.49 -9.45
CA GLN A 305 5.35 55.33 -10.06
C GLN A 305 4.46 56.58 -9.86
N PHE A 306 4.56 57.25 -8.70
CA PHE A 306 3.83 58.49 -8.45
C PHE A 306 4.39 59.67 -9.24
N GLU A 307 5.71 59.76 -9.40
CA GLU A 307 6.38 60.78 -10.24
C GLU A 307 5.96 60.62 -11.73
N GLU A 308 5.91 59.39 -12.24
CA GLU A 308 5.43 59.11 -13.60
C GLU A 308 3.95 59.48 -13.78
N LYS A 309 3.10 59.16 -12.79
CA LYS A 309 1.68 59.56 -12.79
C LYS A 309 1.51 61.07 -12.73
N LEU A 310 2.30 61.76 -11.91
CA LEU A 310 2.28 63.22 -11.83
C LEU A 310 2.70 63.86 -13.16
N LEU A 311 3.75 63.35 -13.80
CA LEU A 311 4.17 63.84 -15.10
C LEU A 311 3.07 63.67 -16.16
N GLN A 312 2.33 62.55 -16.11
CA GLN A 312 1.17 62.34 -16.99
C GLN A 312 0.05 63.35 -16.71
N THR A 313 -0.29 63.61 -15.44
CA THR A 313 -1.35 64.56 -15.08
C THR A 313 -0.97 66.01 -15.36
N GLU A 314 0.31 66.36 -15.31
CA GLU A 314 0.80 67.68 -15.73
C GLU A 314 0.69 67.86 -17.25
N ARG A 315 1.02 66.84 -18.04
CA ARG A 315 0.83 66.87 -19.50
C ARG A 315 -0.64 67.00 -19.88
N THR A 316 -1.54 66.28 -19.20
CA THR A 316 -2.99 66.42 -19.47
C THR A 316 -3.50 67.81 -19.10
N LEU A 317 -2.98 68.43 -18.03
CA LEU A 317 -3.29 69.81 -17.68
C LEU A 317 -2.86 70.77 -18.80
N GLU A 318 -1.63 70.66 -19.29
CA GLU A 318 -1.15 71.51 -20.39
C GLU A 318 -2.06 71.41 -21.63
N GLU A 319 -2.50 70.20 -21.99
CA GLU A 319 -3.42 70.00 -23.10
C GLU A 319 -4.80 70.62 -22.86
N ILE A 320 -5.34 70.49 -21.64
CA ILE A 320 -6.63 71.07 -21.26
C ILE A 320 -6.56 72.60 -21.28
N GLU A 321 -5.50 73.20 -20.75
CA GLU A 321 -5.29 74.65 -20.75
C GLU A 321 -5.13 75.21 -22.17
N ARG A 322 -4.45 74.48 -23.07
CA ARG A 322 -4.38 74.83 -24.50
C ARG A 322 -5.76 74.82 -25.14
N LYS A 323 -6.59 73.79 -24.87
CA LYS A 323 -7.98 73.71 -25.37
C LYS A 323 -8.85 74.84 -24.82
N GLN A 324 -8.77 75.10 -23.52
CA GLN A 324 -9.47 76.22 -22.87
C GLN A 324 -9.10 77.56 -23.53
N THR A 325 -7.80 77.78 -23.79
CA THR A 325 -7.33 78.99 -24.48
C THR A 325 -7.90 79.08 -25.90
N GLY A 326 -8.04 77.96 -26.61
CA GLY A 326 -8.69 77.90 -27.92
C GLY A 326 -10.16 78.33 -27.85
N VAL A 327 -10.93 77.75 -26.93
CA VAL A 327 -12.35 78.08 -26.73
C VAL A 327 -12.53 79.55 -26.33
N LEU A 328 -11.67 80.09 -25.48
CA LEU A 328 -11.69 81.50 -25.09
C LEU A 328 -11.49 82.43 -26.29
N ARG A 329 -10.55 82.11 -27.18
CA ARG A 329 -10.30 82.91 -28.39
C ARG A 329 -11.52 82.89 -29.33
N GLU A 330 -12.13 81.73 -29.53
CA GLU A 330 -13.33 81.60 -30.37
C GLU A 330 -14.51 82.38 -29.79
N TYR A 331 -14.73 82.27 -28.48
CA TYR A 331 -15.74 83.04 -27.76
C TYR A 331 -15.55 84.55 -27.95
N LEU A 332 -14.34 85.08 -27.70
CA LEU A 332 -14.05 86.50 -27.84
C LEU A 332 -14.22 86.99 -29.28
N ARG A 333 -13.84 86.18 -30.27
CA ARG A 333 -14.04 86.49 -31.69
C ARG A 333 -15.53 86.62 -32.02
N HIS A 334 -16.34 85.63 -31.66
CA HIS A 334 -17.77 85.67 -31.93
C HIS A 334 -18.51 86.74 -31.13
N GLN A 335 -18.04 87.07 -29.93
CA GLN A 335 -18.55 88.20 -29.15
C GLN A 335 -18.29 89.54 -29.85
N ALA A 336 -17.10 89.71 -30.43
CA ALA A 336 -16.78 90.88 -31.25
C ALA A 336 -17.66 90.93 -32.51
N GLU A 337 -17.82 89.82 -33.24
CA GLU A 337 -18.71 89.71 -34.40
C GLU A 337 -20.15 90.06 -34.03
N LEU A 338 -20.67 89.54 -32.91
CA LEU A 338 -22.00 89.87 -32.39
C LEU A 338 -22.16 91.37 -32.11
N SER A 339 -21.13 92.02 -31.56
CA SER A 339 -21.17 93.47 -31.32
C SER A 339 -21.30 94.27 -32.63
N THR A 340 -20.61 93.83 -33.69
CA THR A 340 -20.71 94.45 -35.02
C THR A 340 -22.07 94.22 -35.66
N LEU A 341 -22.64 93.00 -35.53
CA LEU A 341 -23.98 92.69 -36.02
C LEU A 341 -25.07 93.47 -35.28
N ARG A 342 -24.92 93.71 -33.97
CA ARG A 342 -25.83 94.58 -33.20
C ARG A 342 -25.87 95.99 -33.76
N GLN A 343 -24.69 96.59 -33.97
CA GLN A 343 -24.59 97.93 -34.55
C GLN A 343 -25.17 97.98 -35.98
N ALA A 344 -24.93 96.95 -36.80
CA ALA A 344 -25.49 96.87 -38.14
C ALA A 344 -27.03 96.78 -38.13
N THR A 345 -27.59 95.97 -37.22
CA THR A 345 -29.05 95.81 -37.05
C THR A 345 -29.69 97.09 -36.54
N GLU A 346 -29.06 97.78 -35.59
CA GLU A 346 -29.53 99.09 -35.09
C GLU A 346 -29.56 100.13 -36.21
N ARG A 347 -28.48 100.24 -37.00
CA ARG A 347 -28.45 101.12 -38.19
C ARG A 347 -29.47 100.74 -39.26
N CYS A 348 -29.82 99.47 -39.38
CA CYS A 348 -30.86 99.03 -40.30
C CYS A 348 -32.25 99.49 -39.80
N ARG A 349 -32.55 99.24 -38.52
CA ARG A 349 -33.80 99.69 -37.88
C ARG A 349 -33.96 101.21 -37.91
N ASP A 350 -32.89 101.96 -37.73
CA ASP A 350 -32.93 103.42 -37.82
C ASP A 350 -33.23 103.89 -39.25
N ARG A 351 -32.71 103.19 -40.28
CA ARG A 351 -33.05 103.44 -41.68
C ARG A 351 -34.52 103.12 -41.98
N GLU A 352 -35.04 101.98 -41.52
CA GLU A 352 -36.47 101.67 -41.65
C GLU A 352 -37.36 102.71 -40.97
N ARG A 353 -36.97 103.16 -39.78
CA ARG A 353 -37.68 104.23 -39.06
C ARG A 353 -37.66 105.54 -39.84
N GLN A 354 -36.52 105.92 -40.43
CA GLN A 354 -36.43 107.13 -41.25
C GLN A 354 -37.31 107.05 -42.49
N VAL A 355 -37.23 105.94 -43.25
CA VAL A 355 -38.09 105.72 -44.43
C VAL A 355 -39.57 105.76 -44.04
N CYS A 356 -39.95 105.12 -42.95
CA CYS A 356 -41.34 105.15 -42.48
C CYS A 356 -41.79 106.56 -42.07
N LEU A 357 -40.94 107.32 -41.38
CA LEU A 357 -41.23 108.71 -41.02
C LEU A 357 -41.34 109.62 -42.26
N GLU A 358 -40.55 109.38 -43.30
CA GLU A 358 -40.65 110.09 -44.58
C GLU A 358 -41.97 109.78 -45.27
N VAL A 359 -42.35 108.51 -45.39
CA VAL A 359 -43.67 108.09 -45.95
C VAL A 359 -44.82 108.72 -45.17
N ILE A 360 -44.76 108.74 -43.83
CA ILE A 360 -45.80 109.40 -43.01
C ILE A 360 -45.85 110.91 -43.27
N ARG A 361 -44.71 111.57 -43.45
CA ARG A 361 -44.66 113.00 -43.77
C ARG A 361 -45.21 113.30 -45.16
N GLU A 362 -44.88 112.49 -46.15
CA GLU A 362 -45.41 112.62 -47.51
C GLU A 362 -46.91 112.38 -47.54
N CYS A 363 -47.39 111.32 -46.87
CA CYS A 363 -48.81 111.09 -46.63
C CYS A 363 -49.49 112.31 -45.97
N GLY A 364 -48.89 112.88 -44.93
CA GLY A 364 -49.42 114.07 -44.26
C GLY A 364 -49.52 115.29 -45.19
N LYS A 365 -48.52 115.50 -46.06
CA LYS A 365 -48.53 116.58 -47.07
C LYS A 365 -49.60 116.33 -48.13
N ALA A 366 -49.62 115.14 -48.73
CA ALA A 366 -50.61 114.75 -49.74
C ALA A 366 -52.04 114.86 -49.19
N ALA A 367 -52.26 114.45 -47.93
CA ALA A 367 -53.56 114.57 -47.27
C ALA A 367 -53.98 116.04 -47.06
N SER A 368 -53.02 116.97 -46.94
CA SER A 368 -53.31 118.40 -46.75
C SER A 368 -53.63 119.17 -48.05
N GLU A 369 -53.24 118.63 -49.21
CA GLU A 369 -53.45 119.26 -50.54
C GLU A 369 -54.75 118.82 -51.23
N LEU A 370 -55.50 117.89 -50.63
CA LEU A 370 -56.76 117.40 -51.18
C LEU A 370 -57.94 118.32 -50.78
N ASP A 371 -58.46 119.07 -51.76
CA ASP A 371 -59.58 120.02 -51.63
C ASP A 371 -60.98 119.38 -51.41
N LYS A 372 -61.07 118.06 -51.19
CA LYS A 372 -62.32 117.38 -50.79
C LYS A 372 -62.11 116.53 -49.53
N PRO A 373 -62.80 116.83 -48.40
CA PRO A 373 -62.73 115.98 -47.22
C PRO A 373 -63.27 114.58 -47.52
N GLY A 374 -62.45 113.55 -47.25
CA GLY A 374 -62.84 112.13 -47.34
C GLY A 374 -62.03 111.27 -48.34
N GLN A 375 -61.10 111.85 -49.09
CA GLN A 375 -60.16 111.09 -49.93
C GLN A 375 -58.83 110.90 -49.20
N VAL A 376 -58.36 109.64 -49.11
CA VAL A 376 -57.04 109.31 -48.59
C VAL A 376 -56.11 109.12 -49.79
N PRO A 377 -54.97 109.85 -49.86
CA PRO A 377 -54.00 109.69 -50.93
C PRO A 377 -53.41 108.27 -50.96
N ASP A 378 -53.05 107.79 -52.15
CA ASP A 378 -52.38 106.48 -52.32
C ASP A 378 -51.03 106.45 -51.59
N GLU A 379 -50.42 107.62 -51.38
CA GLU A 379 -49.18 107.84 -50.61
C GLU A 379 -49.34 107.51 -49.12
N CYS A 380 -50.57 107.38 -48.60
CA CYS A 380 -50.87 107.02 -47.22
C CYS A 380 -51.00 105.50 -46.98
N ASN A 381 -50.23 104.68 -47.72
CA ASN A 381 -50.26 103.23 -47.57
C ASN A 381 -49.35 102.75 -46.39
N PRO A 382 -49.92 102.20 -45.31
CA PRO A 382 -49.13 101.72 -44.16
C PRO A 382 -48.25 100.49 -44.49
N ALA A 383 -48.50 99.80 -45.61
CA ALA A 383 -47.68 98.67 -46.04
C ALA A 383 -46.26 99.08 -46.46
N GLU A 384 -46.03 100.33 -46.88
CA GLU A 384 -44.70 100.88 -47.18
C GLU A 384 -43.79 100.85 -45.94
N CYS A 385 -44.32 101.17 -44.76
CA CYS A 385 -43.61 101.11 -43.48
C CYS A 385 -43.34 99.69 -42.99
N ALA A 386 -44.10 98.68 -43.46
CA ALA A 386 -44.04 97.31 -42.97
C ALA A 386 -43.25 96.35 -43.89
N ARG A 387 -42.46 96.88 -44.84
CA ARG A 387 -41.72 96.09 -45.84
C ARG A 387 -40.68 95.12 -45.25
N GLY A 388 -40.31 95.28 -43.97
CA GLY A 388 -39.48 94.31 -43.25
C GLY A 388 -38.11 94.08 -43.91
N GLY A 389 -37.50 95.15 -44.41
CA GLY A 389 -36.19 95.13 -45.07
C GLY A 389 -35.07 94.64 -44.15
N CYS A 390 -35.21 94.77 -42.83
CA CYS A 390 -34.20 94.38 -41.84
C CYS A 390 -34.37 92.96 -41.25
N ARG A 391 -35.30 92.14 -41.76
CA ARG A 391 -35.54 90.78 -41.21
C ARG A 391 -34.32 89.87 -41.32
N GLN A 392 -33.50 90.04 -42.36
CA GLN A 392 -32.30 89.23 -42.57
C GLN A 392 -31.24 89.55 -41.52
N GLU A 393 -30.96 90.83 -41.24
CA GLU A 393 -30.03 91.25 -40.20
C GLU A 393 -30.49 90.81 -38.80
N GLU A 394 -31.79 90.90 -38.51
CA GLU A 394 -32.34 90.42 -37.23
C GLU A 394 -32.22 88.90 -37.05
N SER A 395 -32.43 88.14 -38.13
CA SER A 395 -32.23 86.68 -38.10
C SER A 395 -30.76 86.30 -37.88
N LEU A 396 -29.83 87.01 -38.50
CA LEU A 396 -28.39 86.79 -38.32
C LEU A 396 -27.93 87.21 -36.92
N LEU A 397 -28.48 88.29 -36.37
CA LEU A 397 -28.19 88.73 -35.01
C LEU A 397 -28.66 87.70 -33.97
N THR A 398 -29.87 87.17 -34.13
CA THR A 398 -30.41 86.15 -33.21
C THR A 398 -29.62 84.85 -33.30
N GLN A 399 -29.27 84.38 -34.49
CA GLN A 399 -28.39 83.22 -34.69
C GLN A 399 -27.02 83.44 -34.04
N SER A 400 -26.36 84.57 -34.30
CA SER A 400 -25.07 84.91 -33.70
C SER A 400 -25.15 85.01 -32.17
N ALA A 401 -26.23 85.58 -31.63
CA ALA A 401 -26.43 85.66 -30.18
C ALA A 401 -26.58 84.26 -29.54
N THR A 402 -27.29 83.33 -30.20
CA THR A 402 -27.38 81.94 -29.73
C THR A 402 -26.04 81.22 -29.81
N ALA A 403 -25.24 81.46 -30.86
CA ALA A 403 -23.90 80.88 -31.00
C ALA A 403 -22.93 81.38 -29.92
N VAL A 404 -22.93 82.67 -29.61
CA VAL A 404 -22.12 83.24 -28.52
C VAL A 404 -22.51 82.65 -27.17
N LYS A 405 -23.82 82.49 -26.90
CA LYS A 405 -24.30 81.88 -25.65
C LYS A 405 -23.89 80.40 -25.53
N ALA A 406 -23.88 79.65 -26.63
CA ALA A 406 -23.38 78.27 -26.63
C ALA A 406 -21.87 78.21 -26.34
N LEU A 407 -21.08 79.13 -26.91
CA LEU A 407 -19.64 79.25 -26.64
C LEU A 407 -19.34 79.70 -25.21
N GLU A 408 -20.18 80.55 -24.62
CA GLU A 408 -20.07 80.96 -23.21
C GLU A 408 -20.18 79.76 -22.26
N VAL A 409 -21.18 78.90 -22.48
CA VAL A 409 -21.33 77.64 -21.73
C VAL A 409 -20.14 76.72 -21.97
N GLY A 410 -19.68 76.61 -23.22
CA GLY A 410 -18.48 75.83 -23.57
C GLY A 410 -17.21 76.32 -22.86
N LEU A 411 -17.05 77.64 -22.74
CA LEU A 411 -15.93 78.26 -22.02
C LEU A 411 -16.00 77.99 -20.52
N GLN A 412 -17.20 78.06 -19.92
CA GLN A 412 -17.38 77.75 -18.49
C GLN A 412 -17.03 76.29 -18.19
N VAL A 413 -17.47 75.35 -19.03
CA VAL A 413 -17.10 73.92 -18.89
C VAL A 413 -15.59 73.73 -19.06
N ALA A 414 -14.96 74.43 -20.00
CA ALA A 414 -13.51 74.36 -20.19
C ALA A 414 -12.72 74.92 -18.99
N LEU A 415 -13.21 75.99 -18.37
CA LEU A 415 -12.65 76.58 -17.14
C LEU A 415 -12.76 75.60 -15.97
N GLU A 416 -13.94 75.05 -15.72
CA GLU A 416 -14.18 74.07 -14.64
C GLU A 416 -13.30 72.82 -14.81
N LYS A 417 -13.13 72.34 -16.05
CA LYS A 417 -12.27 71.20 -16.37
C LYS A 417 -10.78 71.50 -16.15
N SER A 418 -10.35 72.71 -16.47
CA SER A 418 -8.97 73.17 -16.19
C SER A 418 -8.71 73.23 -14.69
N GLU A 419 -9.63 73.81 -13.92
CA GLU A 419 -9.52 73.87 -12.47
C GLU A 419 -9.53 72.50 -11.80
N SER A 420 -10.40 71.58 -12.25
CA SER A 420 -10.42 70.21 -11.71
C SER A 420 -9.10 69.50 -11.97
N GLN A 421 -8.52 69.68 -13.17
CA GLN A 421 -7.23 69.09 -13.51
C GLN A 421 -6.08 69.71 -12.69
N ARG A 422 -6.10 71.02 -12.44
CA ARG A 422 -5.13 71.68 -11.54
C ARG A 422 -5.16 71.09 -10.12
N ARG A 423 -6.36 70.79 -9.60
CA ARG A 423 -6.50 70.12 -8.29
C ARG A 423 -5.98 68.68 -8.30
N GLU A 424 -6.04 67.98 -9.42
CA GLU A 424 -5.44 66.64 -9.56
C GLU A 424 -3.92 66.70 -9.60
N VAL A 425 -3.34 67.65 -10.34
CA VAL A 425 -1.88 67.89 -10.34
C VAL A 425 -1.40 68.20 -8.93
N GLN A 426 -2.09 69.07 -8.19
CA GLN A 426 -1.73 69.38 -6.81
C GLN A 426 -1.76 68.15 -5.89
N ARG A 427 -2.82 67.32 -5.98
CA ARG A 427 -2.89 66.05 -5.24
C ARG A 427 -1.76 65.08 -5.62
N GLY A 428 -1.39 65.04 -6.90
CA GLY A 428 -0.24 64.28 -7.38
C GLY A 428 1.07 64.75 -6.76
N ARG A 429 1.30 66.07 -6.73
CA ARG A 429 2.48 66.69 -6.11
C ARG A 429 2.57 66.37 -4.62
N ASP A 430 1.46 66.51 -3.90
CA ASP A 430 1.41 66.20 -2.46
C ASP A 430 1.69 64.71 -2.18
N THR A 431 1.22 63.82 -3.06
CA THR A 431 1.47 62.37 -2.95
C THR A 431 2.95 62.03 -3.17
N VAL A 432 3.57 62.60 -4.21
CA VAL A 432 5.01 62.43 -4.47
C VAL A 432 5.86 62.99 -3.33
N PHE A 433 5.45 64.13 -2.75
CA PHE A 433 6.17 64.76 -1.65
C PHE A 433 6.16 63.93 -0.35
N ARG A 434 5.03 63.28 -0.05
CA ARG A 434 4.88 62.45 1.17
C ARG A 434 5.68 61.13 1.11
N GLU A 435 5.91 60.61 -0.09
CA GLU A 435 6.62 59.34 -0.25
C GLU A 435 8.14 59.56 -0.14
N PRO A 436 8.85 58.83 0.74
CA PRO A 436 10.29 58.98 0.92
C PRO A 436 11.02 58.63 -0.37
N ILE A 437 12.15 59.32 -0.62
CA ILE A 437 12.98 59.13 -1.81
C ILE A 437 13.53 57.70 -1.87
N THR A 438 13.88 57.16 -0.71
CA THR A 438 14.49 55.85 -0.56
C THR A 438 13.80 55.02 0.50
N VAL A 439 13.79 53.70 0.32
CA VAL A 439 13.36 52.72 1.33
C VAL A 439 14.57 51.89 1.75
N GLU A 440 14.63 51.52 3.02
CA GLU A 440 15.65 50.62 3.53
C GLU A 440 15.30 49.17 3.19
N GLU A 441 16.17 48.52 2.42
CA GLU A 441 16.09 47.08 2.15
C GLU A 441 17.25 46.35 2.84
N PRO A 442 17.01 45.16 3.40
CA PRO A 442 18.07 44.35 4.00
C PRO A 442 19.09 43.97 2.93
N MET A 443 20.32 44.42 3.13
CA MET A 443 21.47 44.07 2.31
C MET A 443 22.12 42.84 2.91
N TYR A 444 22.05 41.74 2.16
CA TYR A 444 22.74 40.51 2.52
C TYR A 444 24.10 40.45 1.84
N SER A 445 25.10 39.95 2.55
CA SER A 445 26.39 39.60 1.99
C SER A 445 26.69 38.14 2.32
N ASP A 446 27.46 37.49 1.47
CA ASP A 446 27.95 36.14 1.72
C ASP A 446 29.28 36.24 2.46
N PHE A 447 29.34 35.66 3.65
CA PHE A 447 30.59 35.45 4.38
C PHE A 447 31.12 34.07 4.04
N VAL A 448 32.29 34.01 3.42
CA VAL A 448 33.00 32.75 3.15
C VAL A 448 33.89 32.43 4.33
N PHE A 449 33.76 31.23 4.85
CA PHE A 449 34.59 30.72 5.95
C PHE A 449 35.11 29.33 5.64
N ASP A 450 36.26 29.02 6.25
CA ASP A 450 36.92 27.74 6.10
C ASP A 450 36.25 26.69 6.98
N VAL A 451 36.03 25.51 6.41
CA VAL A 451 35.48 24.33 7.08
C VAL A 451 36.48 23.20 6.92
N GLU A 452 36.78 22.53 8.02
CA GLU A 452 37.70 21.40 8.08
C GLU A 452 36.87 20.11 8.11
N LEU A 453 37.02 19.27 7.09
CA LEU A 453 36.50 17.90 7.10
C LEU A 453 37.54 17.00 7.75
N HIS A 454 37.27 16.55 8.96
CA HIS A 454 38.11 15.61 9.68
C HIS A 454 37.66 14.18 9.34
N ARG A 455 38.58 13.38 8.79
CA ARG A 455 38.38 11.97 8.49
C ARG A 455 39.32 11.13 9.34
N LEU A 456 38.77 10.24 10.17
CA LEU A 456 39.51 9.19 10.86
C LEU A 456 39.21 7.85 10.19
N THR A 457 40.22 7.23 9.60
CA THR A 457 40.14 5.92 8.97
C THR A 457 41.03 4.95 9.70
N VAL A 458 40.51 3.82 10.17
CA VAL A 458 41.35 2.72 10.68
C VAL A 458 41.39 1.64 9.61
N LYS A 459 42.60 1.25 9.19
CA LYS A 459 42.83 0.14 8.26
C LYS A 459 43.52 -1.02 8.97
N ALA A 460 42.97 -2.22 8.92
CA ALA A 460 43.65 -3.44 9.35
C ALA A 460 43.93 -4.36 8.16
N THR A 461 45.17 -4.81 8.05
CA THR A 461 45.59 -5.82 7.08
C THR A 461 45.58 -7.17 7.78
N VAL A 462 44.70 -8.08 7.35
CA VAL A 462 44.57 -9.43 7.91
C VAL A 462 44.91 -10.47 6.85
N THR A 463 45.83 -11.36 7.19
CA THR A 463 46.17 -12.53 6.39
C THR A 463 45.50 -13.76 7.00
N SER A 464 44.78 -14.52 6.18
CA SER A 464 44.14 -15.76 6.61
C SER A 464 44.49 -16.95 5.71
N VAL A 465 44.59 -18.13 6.31
CA VAL A 465 44.82 -19.39 5.60
C VAL A 465 43.80 -20.41 6.09
N LEU A 466 42.93 -20.88 5.20
CA LEU A 466 42.04 -22.01 5.46
C LEU A 466 42.68 -23.30 4.91
N ARG A 467 42.84 -24.30 5.78
CA ARG A 467 43.36 -25.63 5.42
C ARG A 467 42.36 -26.70 5.80
N ASP A 468 42.05 -27.62 4.89
CA ASP A 468 41.20 -28.75 5.23
C ASP A 468 41.94 -29.71 6.18
N LEU A 469 41.27 -30.17 7.23
CA LEU A 469 41.88 -31.09 8.21
C LEU A 469 42.17 -32.48 7.61
N THR A 470 41.37 -32.91 6.64
CA THR A 470 41.45 -34.24 6.01
C THR A 470 42.35 -34.27 4.77
N ALA A 471 42.69 -33.11 4.21
CA ALA A 471 43.57 -32.97 3.05
C ALA A 471 44.62 -31.85 3.28
N PRO A 472 45.48 -31.98 4.31
CA PRO A 472 46.38 -30.89 4.74
C PRO A 472 47.42 -30.49 3.67
N GLN A 473 47.62 -31.32 2.65
CA GLN A 473 48.58 -31.06 1.56
C GLN A 473 48.04 -30.13 0.47
N ALA A 474 46.72 -29.91 0.39
CA ALA A 474 46.11 -28.92 -0.49
C ALA A 474 46.18 -27.53 0.17
N VAL A 475 47.39 -26.98 0.28
CA VAL A 475 47.61 -25.67 0.89
C VAL A 475 47.05 -24.59 -0.03
N GLN A 476 45.94 -23.98 0.37
CA GLN A 476 45.44 -22.78 -0.30
C GLN A 476 46.41 -21.62 -0.05
N ALA A 477 46.58 -20.76 -1.07
CA ALA A 477 47.40 -19.57 -0.94
C ALA A 477 46.85 -18.67 0.18
N PRO A 478 47.72 -18.04 1.00
CA PRO A 478 47.29 -17.09 2.00
C PRO A 478 46.53 -15.94 1.35
N VAL A 479 45.39 -15.58 1.96
CA VAL A 479 44.56 -14.48 1.51
C VAL A 479 44.80 -13.29 2.43
N THR A 480 45.50 -12.28 1.91
CA THR A 480 45.72 -11.01 2.59
C THR A 480 44.71 -9.98 2.09
N GLN A 481 43.98 -9.36 3.02
CA GLN A 481 42.98 -8.36 2.70
C GLN A 481 43.07 -7.18 3.68
N ASP A 482 42.80 -5.99 3.15
CA ASP A 482 42.70 -4.76 3.91
C ASP A 482 41.24 -4.47 4.24
N TYR A 483 40.97 -4.20 5.51
CA TYR A 483 39.66 -3.83 6.03
C TYR A 483 39.74 -2.43 6.60
N ASP A 484 38.82 -1.57 6.19
CA ASP A 484 38.77 -0.18 6.59
C ASP A 484 37.42 0.21 7.19
N VAL A 485 37.46 1.06 8.22
CA VAL A 485 36.30 1.76 8.75
C VAL A 485 36.64 3.23 8.81
N VAL A 486 35.72 4.06 8.34
CA VAL A 486 35.89 5.51 8.20
C VAL A 486 34.83 6.21 9.02
N HIS A 487 35.24 7.23 9.77
CA HIS A 487 34.35 8.19 10.41
C HIS A 487 34.75 9.60 10.00
N GLU A 488 33.75 10.39 9.62
CA GLU A 488 33.92 11.74 9.08
C GLU A 488 33.08 12.71 9.90
N ASP A 489 33.67 13.88 10.19
CA ASP A 489 33.00 14.98 10.85
C ASP A 489 33.46 16.33 10.29
N LEU A 490 32.55 17.29 10.24
CA LEU A 490 32.81 18.64 9.73
C LEU A 490 32.93 19.59 10.92
N ALA A 491 34.02 20.35 10.97
CA ALA A 491 34.22 21.35 12.01
C ALA A 491 34.49 22.73 11.43
N HIS A 492 34.03 23.76 12.12
CA HIS A 492 34.37 25.13 11.79
C HIS A 492 34.39 26.03 13.02
N LYS A 493 35.17 27.10 12.92
CA LYS A 493 35.22 28.12 13.96
C LYS A 493 33.88 28.87 14.03
N GLY A 494 33.56 29.35 15.22
CA GLY A 494 32.44 30.25 15.43
C GLY A 494 32.80 31.65 14.93
N TYR A 495 31.87 32.28 14.21
CA TYR A 495 31.95 33.66 13.77
C TYR A 495 30.69 34.41 14.23
N ASP A 496 30.68 34.80 15.51
CA ASP A 496 29.54 35.46 16.17
C ASP A 496 29.03 36.69 15.40
N ARG A 497 29.95 37.47 14.82
CA ARG A 497 29.62 38.67 14.01
C ARG A 497 28.73 38.36 12.80
N TYR A 498 28.82 37.13 12.26
CA TYR A 498 28.08 36.68 11.09
C TYR A 498 27.00 35.65 11.44
N GLY A 499 26.75 35.40 12.73
CA GLY A 499 25.74 34.43 13.20
C GLY A 499 26.10 32.96 13.00
N VAL A 500 27.37 32.66 12.70
CA VAL A 500 27.84 31.27 12.52
C VAL A 500 28.33 30.75 13.87
N LEU A 501 27.65 29.77 14.46
CA LEU A 501 28.05 29.14 15.72
C LEU A 501 29.31 28.28 15.52
N ALA A 502 30.11 28.07 16.55
CA ALA A 502 31.23 27.13 16.47
C ALA A 502 30.72 25.69 16.39
N ASP A 503 31.29 24.90 15.48
CA ASP A 503 31.05 23.46 15.39
C ASP A 503 32.37 22.73 15.68
N PRO A 504 32.60 22.28 16.93
CA PRO A 504 33.83 21.60 17.30
C PRO A 504 33.88 20.17 16.74
N VAL A 505 35.08 19.68 16.44
CA VAL A 505 35.30 18.31 15.95
C VAL A 505 34.77 17.27 16.94
N GLN A 506 33.86 16.43 16.48
CA GLN A 506 33.27 15.29 17.18
C GLN A 506 33.59 14.00 16.43
N LEU A 507 34.86 13.59 16.46
CA LEU A 507 35.25 12.28 15.96
C LEU A 507 35.04 11.19 17.03
N ARG A 508 34.53 10.03 16.60
CA ARG A 508 34.58 8.78 17.37
C ARG A 508 36.02 8.43 17.78
N ASP A 509 36.12 7.71 18.90
CA ASP A 509 37.41 7.25 19.42
C ASP A 509 38.07 6.22 18.51
N GLU A 510 39.39 6.26 18.44
CA GLU A 510 40.18 5.36 17.60
C GLU A 510 40.01 3.90 18.01
N LEU A 511 39.90 3.63 19.32
CA LEU A 511 39.68 2.28 19.85
C LEU A 511 38.34 1.68 19.38
N GLU A 512 37.29 2.50 19.29
CA GLU A 512 36.00 2.04 18.77
C GLU A 512 36.11 1.61 17.31
N LEU A 513 36.79 2.41 16.49
CA LEU A 513 36.97 2.10 15.07
C LEU A 513 37.86 0.88 14.87
N ARG A 514 38.88 0.67 15.71
CA ARG A 514 39.71 -0.55 15.71
C ARG A 514 38.87 -1.80 16.01
N VAL A 515 38.00 -1.73 17.01
CA VAL A 515 37.05 -2.81 17.32
C VAL A 515 36.15 -3.12 16.12
N GLU A 516 35.62 -2.08 15.48
CA GLU A 516 34.71 -2.21 14.33
C GLU A 516 35.42 -2.82 13.10
N VAL A 517 36.66 -2.41 12.83
CA VAL A 517 37.50 -3.01 11.78
C VAL A 517 37.75 -4.50 12.05
N GLY A 518 38.05 -4.87 13.30
CA GLY A 518 38.23 -6.26 13.69
C GLY A 518 36.96 -7.10 13.50
N ASP A 519 35.79 -6.55 13.83
CA ASP A 519 34.50 -7.19 13.60
C ASP A 519 34.20 -7.33 12.09
N LYS A 520 34.49 -6.31 11.27
CA LYS A 520 34.35 -6.36 9.80
C LYS A 520 35.22 -7.47 9.19
N ALA A 521 36.46 -7.59 9.65
CA ALA A 521 37.37 -8.66 9.22
C ALA A 521 36.87 -10.05 9.65
N MET A 522 36.38 -10.19 10.88
CA MET A 522 35.84 -11.46 11.37
C MET A 522 34.54 -11.87 10.65
N GLU A 523 33.70 -10.90 10.26
CA GLU A 523 32.51 -11.18 9.46
C GLU A 523 32.89 -11.81 8.11
N ASP A 524 33.91 -11.28 7.44
CA ASP A 524 34.40 -11.84 6.18
C ASP A 524 35.05 -13.23 6.36
N LEU A 525 35.83 -13.42 7.41
CA LEU A 525 36.36 -14.75 7.78
C LEU A 525 35.23 -15.75 8.02
N SER A 526 34.16 -15.33 8.70
CA SER A 526 32.98 -16.17 8.93
C SER A 526 32.28 -16.55 7.61
N LYS A 527 32.22 -15.64 6.63
CA LYS A 527 31.69 -15.91 5.28
C LYS A 527 32.49 -17.02 4.60
N ARG A 528 33.82 -16.90 4.56
CA ARG A 528 34.70 -17.92 3.97
C ARG A 528 34.58 -19.29 4.64
N VAL A 529 34.49 -19.33 5.97
CA VAL A 529 34.27 -20.58 6.72
C VAL A 529 32.92 -21.21 6.34
N ARG A 530 31.85 -20.41 6.23
CA ARG A 530 30.53 -20.89 5.80
C ARG A 530 30.54 -21.39 4.36
N GLU A 531 31.18 -20.70 3.44
CA GLU A 531 31.33 -21.16 2.06
C GLU A 531 32.02 -22.52 2.00
N ARG A 532 33.05 -22.75 2.84
CA ARG A 532 33.73 -24.04 2.89
C ARG A 532 32.85 -25.14 3.49
N PHE A 533 32.11 -24.83 4.54
CA PHE A 533 31.09 -25.72 5.09
C PHE A 533 29.99 -26.05 4.06
N ASP A 534 29.61 -25.07 3.23
CA ASP A 534 28.59 -25.23 2.20
C ASP A 534 29.02 -26.22 1.12
N VAL A 535 30.27 -26.13 0.65
CA VAL A 535 30.83 -27.12 -0.27
C VAL A 535 30.84 -28.52 0.37
N TYR A 536 31.23 -28.62 1.65
CA TYR A 536 31.22 -29.88 2.38
C TYR A 536 29.80 -30.48 2.48
N ARG A 537 28.80 -29.70 2.91
CA ARG A 537 27.43 -30.19 3.08
C ARG A 537 26.80 -30.56 1.73
N GLN A 538 27.04 -29.79 0.67
CA GLN A 538 26.50 -30.09 -0.67
C GLN A 538 26.98 -31.45 -1.18
N LYS A 539 28.27 -31.76 -1.03
CA LYS A 539 28.81 -33.08 -1.39
C LYS A 539 28.10 -34.21 -0.64
N ARG A 540 27.85 -34.03 0.67
CA ARG A 540 27.13 -35.02 1.48
C ARG A 540 25.66 -35.16 1.08
N VAL A 541 25.00 -34.06 0.71
CA VAL A 541 23.64 -34.07 0.16
C VAL A 541 23.58 -34.89 -1.13
N GLU A 542 24.53 -34.70 -2.04
CA GLU A 542 24.62 -35.49 -3.28
C GLU A 542 24.81 -36.98 -3.00
N ASP A 543 25.69 -37.33 -2.05
CA ASP A 543 25.90 -38.72 -1.64
C ASP A 543 24.61 -39.34 -1.09
N ALA A 544 23.86 -38.62 -0.24
CA ALA A 544 22.58 -39.10 0.28
C ALA A 544 21.52 -39.24 -0.82
N ARG A 545 21.44 -38.29 -1.76
CA ARG A 545 20.51 -38.35 -2.91
C ARG A 545 20.69 -39.62 -3.74
N ARG A 546 21.93 -40.08 -3.93
CA ARG A 546 22.21 -41.34 -4.65
C ARG A 546 21.61 -42.56 -3.95
N GLY A 547 21.54 -42.56 -2.62
CA GLY A 547 20.93 -43.62 -1.82
C GLY A 547 19.39 -43.61 -1.80
N MET A 548 18.76 -42.47 -2.12
CA MET A 548 17.30 -42.27 -2.00
C MET A 548 16.45 -43.11 -2.98
N VAL A 549 17.06 -43.96 -3.81
CA VAL A 549 16.36 -45.02 -4.57
C VAL A 549 15.62 -45.98 -3.64
N ARG A 550 16.16 -46.23 -2.43
CA ARG A 550 15.54 -47.07 -1.39
C ARG A 550 15.45 -46.32 -0.06
N PRO A 551 14.49 -45.39 0.09
CA PRO A 551 14.44 -44.47 1.23
C PRO A 551 14.23 -45.15 2.60
N GLY A 552 13.77 -46.41 2.61
CA GLY A 552 13.57 -47.20 3.83
C GLY A 552 14.74 -48.12 4.21
N ALA A 553 15.80 -48.19 3.39
CA ALA A 553 16.97 -49.02 3.71
C ALA A 553 17.75 -48.41 4.88
N GLU A 554 18.23 -49.24 5.82
CA GLU A 554 18.83 -48.77 7.07
C GLU A 554 20.07 -47.90 6.84
N ASP A 555 20.94 -48.31 5.92
CA ASP A 555 22.15 -47.60 5.49
C ASP A 555 21.85 -46.24 4.83
N VAL A 556 20.79 -46.20 4.01
CA VAL A 556 20.30 -44.96 3.39
C VAL A 556 19.78 -44.01 4.46
N VAL A 557 19.01 -44.50 5.42
CA VAL A 557 18.50 -43.68 6.53
C VAL A 557 19.62 -43.15 7.41
N GLU A 558 20.63 -43.95 7.73
CA GLU A 558 21.80 -43.49 8.48
C GLU A 558 22.49 -42.30 7.79
N THR A 559 22.66 -42.39 6.47
CA THR A 559 23.28 -41.33 5.67
C THR A 559 22.37 -40.10 5.57
N ALA A 560 21.08 -40.31 5.28
CA ALA A 560 20.10 -39.26 5.11
C ALA A 560 19.90 -38.44 6.39
N VAL A 561 19.78 -39.08 7.55
CA VAL A 561 19.62 -38.38 8.84
C VAL A 561 20.83 -37.49 9.15
N ARG A 562 22.05 -37.99 8.93
CA ARG A 562 23.29 -37.20 9.12
C ARG A 562 23.31 -35.97 8.22
N VAL A 563 22.94 -36.14 6.96
CA VAL A 563 22.84 -35.02 6.00
C VAL A 563 21.77 -34.02 6.40
N LEU A 564 20.58 -34.49 6.79
CA LEU A 564 19.51 -33.61 7.21
C LEU A 564 19.91 -32.77 8.43
N LEU A 565 20.65 -33.35 9.38
CA LEU A 565 21.20 -32.60 10.52
C LEU A 565 22.28 -31.57 10.11
N LEU A 566 23.06 -31.83 9.06
CA LEU A 566 23.99 -30.84 8.48
C LEU A 566 23.26 -29.67 7.82
N THR A 567 22.06 -29.91 7.29
CA THR A 567 21.23 -28.92 6.58
C THR A 567 20.02 -28.50 7.40
N ALA A 568 20.11 -28.48 8.74
CA ALA A 568 18.97 -28.18 9.60
C ALA A 568 18.42 -26.75 9.45
N ASP A 569 19.21 -25.85 8.86
CA ASP A 569 18.83 -24.50 8.43
C ASP A 569 17.91 -24.50 7.20
N ALA A 570 18.20 -25.35 6.21
CA ALA A 570 17.45 -25.48 4.97
C ALA A 570 17.43 -26.95 4.48
N PRO A 571 16.58 -27.81 5.07
CA PRO A 571 16.63 -29.24 4.82
C PRO A 571 16.11 -29.58 3.40
N PRO A 572 16.83 -30.42 2.63
CA PRO A 572 16.40 -30.85 1.30
C PRO A 572 15.11 -31.68 1.37
N ALA A 573 14.00 -31.12 0.86
CA ALA A 573 12.68 -31.74 0.88
C ALA A 573 12.64 -33.07 0.11
N ASP A 574 13.45 -33.18 -0.95
CA ASP A 574 13.61 -34.39 -1.77
C ASP A 574 14.25 -35.56 -1.02
N ILE A 575 14.94 -35.30 0.10
CA ILE A 575 15.46 -36.34 1.01
C ILE A 575 14.50 -36.53 2.19
N LEU A 576 14.07 -35.42 2.81
CA LEU A 576 13.27 -35.44 4.03
C LEU A 576 11.93 -36.15 3.84
N GLN A 577 11.18 -35.81 2.78
CA GLN A 577 9.82 -36.31 2.58
C GLN A 577 9.80 -37.81 2.26
N PRO A 578 10.59 -38.34 1.31
CA PRO A 578 10.55 -39.78 1.02
C PRO A 578 11.06 -40.62 2.19
N MET A 579 12.08 -40.15 2.93
CA MET A 579 12.57 -40.84 4.13
C MET A 579 11.50 -40.85 5.23
N ALA A 580 10.85 -39.71 5.49
CA ALA A 580 9.78 -39.61 6.48
C ALA A 580 8.60 -40.51 6.11
N GLN A 581 8.18 -40.52 4.85
CA GLN A 581 7.12 -41.40 4.35
C GLN A 581 7.49 -42.88 4.52
N ALA A 582 8.72 -43.27 4.14
CA ALA A 582 9.20 -44.64 4.26
C ALA A 582 9.28 -45.12 5.72
N ARG A 583 9.49 -44.20 6.67
CA ARG A 583 9.54 -44.49 8.12
C ARG A 583 8.25 -44.13 8.88
N GLY A 584 7.21 -43.71 8.17
CA GLY A 584 5.90 -43.39 8.74
C GLY A 584 5.89 -42.15 9.62
N LEU A 585 6.79 -41.20 9.44
CA LEU A 585 6.77 -39.93 10.18
C LEU A 585 5.78 -38.96 9.52
N LYS A 586 4.79 -38.49 10.30
CA LYS A 586 3.79 -37.49 9.90
C LYS A 586 4.32 -36.06 10.05
N GLN A 587 5.22 -35.83 11.00
CA GLN A 587 5.85 -34.53 11.28
C GLN A 587 7.38 -34.67 11.13
N PRO A 588 7.91 -34.58 9.90
CA PRO A 588 9.34 -34.76 9.64
C PRO A 588 10.23 -33.71 10.32
N GLU A 589 9.68 -32.53 10.65
CA GLU A 589 10.41 -31.45 11.32
C GLU A 589 10.86 -31.81 12.74
N ALA A 590 10.20 -32.78 13.38
CA ALA A 590 10.56 -33.30 14.70
C ALA A 590 11.99 -33.88 14.71
N LEU A 591 12.54 -34.24 13.55
CA LEU A 591 13.95 -34.61 13.39
C LEU A 591 14.90 -33.55 13.93
N PHE A 592 14.54 -32.27 13.80
CA PHE A 592 15.35 -31.12 14.19
C PHE A 592 15.07 -30.63 15.61
N GLY A 593 14.11 -31.23 16.31
CA GLY A 593 13.66 -30.81 17.64
C GLY A 593 12.71 -29.61 17.60
N LYS A 594 12.00 -29.43 16.49
CA LYS A 594 10.98 -28.38 16.30
C LYS A 594 9.59 -28.95 16.52
#